data_AF-A0A249RY92-F1
#
_entry.id   AF-A0A249RY92-F1
#
_cell.length_a   1.000
_cell.length_b   1.000
_cell.length_c   1.000
_cell.angle_alpha   90.00
_cell.angle_beta   90.00
_cell.angle_gamma   90.00
#
_symmetry.space_group_name_H-M   'P 1'
#
loop_
_entity.id
_entity.type
_entity.pdbx_description
1 polymer ?
#
loop_
_entity_poly.entity_id
_entity_poly.type
_entity_poly.pdbx_seq_one_letter_code
_entity_poly.pdbx_strand_id
1 'polypeptide(L)'
;MTLNLSVLTPNRIIWDSEVKEIILVTNSGQIGVLPDHAPIATAVDIGILKIRLTPNDGWLTMALMGGFARIGNNEVTILVNDAEKASDIDPQEAQQTLEIAEANLRKAQGKRQTIEANLALRRARTRVEAINGVPS
;
A
#
# COMPACT_ATOMS: atom_id res chain seq x y z
N MET A 1 18.26 13.80 -8.22
CA MET A 1 17.97 12.56 -8.98
C MET A 1 16.61 12.07 -8.52
N THR A 2 15.78 11.64 -9.46
CA THR A 2 14.38 11.24 -9.25
C THR A 2 14.13 9.92 -9.97
N LEU A 3 13.04 9.25 -9.62
CA LEU A 3 12.49 8.09 -10.32
C LEU A 3 11.02 8.34 -10.63
N ASN A 4 10.53 7.76 -11.71
CA ASN A 4 9.12 7.83 -12.09
C ASN A 4 8.36 6.75 -11.36
N LEU A 5 7.32 7.13 -10.61
CA LEU A 5 6.44 6.21 -9.91
C LEU A 5 5.06 6.25 -10.57
N SER A 6 4.62 5.09 -11.06
CA SER A 6 3.26 4.89 -11.57
C SER A 6 2.55 3.80 -10.76
N VAL A 7 1.45 4.16 -10.09
CA VAL A 7 0.61 3.23 -9.32
C VAL A 7 -0.72 3.05 -10.03
N LEU A 8 -0.99 1.80 -10.39
CA LEU A 8 -2.06 1.39 -11.28
C LEU A 8 -2.99 0.41 -10.58
N THR A 9 -4.29 0.65 -10.72
CA THR A 9 -5.34 -0.34 -10.44
C THR A 9 -5.93 -0.83 -11.76
N PRO A 10 -6.65 -1.97 -11.77
CA PRO A 10 -7.32 -2.45 -12.99
C PRO A 10 -8.22 -1.41 -13.67
N ASN A 11 -8.74 -0.44 -12.90
CA ASN A 11 -9.70 0.54 -13.38
C ASN A 11 -9.10 1.90 -13.72
N ARG A 12 -7.98 2.30 -13.08
CA ARG A 12 -7.40 3.64 -13.24
C ARG A 12 -5.95 3.76 -12.77
N ILE A 13 -5.29 4.81 -13.23
CA ILE A 13 -4.01 5.30 -12.71
C ILE A 13 -4.30 6.14 -11.46
N ILE A 14 -3.70 5.77 -10.33
CA ILE A 14 -3.89 6.45 -9.03
C ILE A 14 -2.80 7.49 -8.80
N TRP A 15 -1.59 7.18 -9.23
CA TRP A 15 -0.42 8.03 -9.08
C TRP A 15 0.46 7.89 -10.32
N ASP A 16 0.94 9.00 -10.85
CA ASP A 16 1.91 9.02 -11.94
C ASP A 16 2.73 10.31 -11.85
N SER A 17 3.89 10.26 -11.20
CA SER A 17 4.78 11.43 -11.07
C SER A 17 6.20 11.05 -10.65
N GLU A 18 7.12 12.00 -10.79
CA GLU A 18 8.49 11.87 -10.30
C GLU A 18 8.58 11.97 -8.77
N VAL A 19 9.35 11.09 -8.17
CA VAL A 19 9.55 11.00 -6.71
C VAL A 19 11.04 10.78 -6.40
N LYS A 20 11.46 11.07 -5.17
CA LYS A 20 12.87 10.86 -4.76
C LYS A 20 13.14 9.43 -4.33
N GLU A 21 12.26 8.89 -3.49
CA GLU A 21 12.37 7.54 -2.98
C GLU A 21 10.98 7.00 -2.66
N ILE A 22 10.87 5.68 -2.68
CA ILE A 22 9.68 4.97 -2.24
C ILE A 22 10.06 3.88 -1.26
N ILE A 23 9.16 3.58 -0.32
CA ILE A 23 9.28 2.44 0.58
C ILE A 23 8.01 1.62 0.44
N LEU A 24 8.13 0.37 0.03
CA LEU A 24 7.01 -0.53 -0.22
C LEU A 24 7.15 -1.83 0.59
N VAL A 25 6.01 -2.41 0.96
CA VAL A 25 5.95 -3.69 1.69
C VAL A 25 5.83 -4.85 0.69
N THR A 26 6.78 -5.77 0.75
CA THR A 26 6.78 -7.02 -0.02
C THR A 26 6.49 -8.21 0.89
N ASN A 27 6.26 -9.37 0.29
CA ASN A 27 6.12 -10.64 1.02
C ASN A 27 7.34 -11.00 1.89
N SER A 28 8.51 -10.41 1.61
CA SER A 28 9.79 -10.70 2.28
C SER A 28 10.20 -9.60 3.27
N GLY A 29 9.36 -8.57 3.47
CA GLY A 29 9.63 -7.41 4.31
C GLY A 29 9.55 -6.09 3.53
N GLN A 30 10.14 -5.04 4.09
CA GLN A 30 10.11 -3.70 3.49
C GLN A 30 11.33 -3.49 2.57
N ILE A 31 11.10 -2.87 1.41
CA ILE A 31 12.16 -2.46 0.49
C ILE A 31 12.05 -0.95 0.20
N GLY A 32 13.19 -0.27 0.30
CA GLY A 32 13.35 1.12 -0.14
C GLY A 32 13.96 1.15 -1.54
N VAL A 33 13.35 1.93 -2.44
CA VAL A 33 13.83 2.09 -3.82
C VAL A 33 14.27 3.53 -4.02
N LEU A 34 15.53 3.69 -4.40
CA LEU A 34 16.16 4.95 -4.75
C LEU A 34 16.41 5.02 -6.26
N PRO A 35 16.79 6.18 -6.81
CA PRO A 35 17.24 6.28 -8.19
C PRO A 35 18.44 5.36 -8.44
N ASP A 36 18.52 4.84 -9.66
CA ASP A 36 19.50 3.88 -10.17
C ASP A 36 19.50 2.53 -9.46
N HIS A 37 18.37 2.16 -8.86
CA HIS A 37 18.16 0.83 -8.30
C HIS A 37 18.19 -0.25 -9.39
N ALA A 38 18.80 -1.39 -9.08
CA ALA A 38 18.86 -2.53 -9.98
C ALA A 38 17.45 -3.01 -10.38
N PRO A 39 17.24 -3.44 -11.64
CA PRO A 39 15.92 -3.92 -12.06
C PRO A 39 15.45 -5.12 -11.22
N ILE A 40 14.24 -5.04 -10.68
CA ILE A 40 13.64 -6.11 -9.87
C ILE A 40 12.14 -6.16 -10.11
N ALA A 41 11.59 -7.38 -10.12
CA ALA A 41 10.16 -7.63 -10.10
C ALA A 41 9.82 -8.37 -8.81
N THR A 42 8.88 -7.83 -8.03
CA THR A 42 8.53 -8.36 -6.71
C THR A 42 7.02 -8.32 -6.45
N ALA A 43 6.54 -9.21 -5.59
CA ALA A 43 5.17 -9.20 -5.11
C ALA A 43 5.02 -8.18 -3.97
N VAL A 44 3.97 -7.37 -4.04
CA VAL A 44 3.62 -6.36 -3.03
C VAL A 44 2.55 -6.96 -2.13
N ASP A 45 2.79 -6.95 -0.81
CA ASP A 45 1.80 -7.40 0.17
C ASP A 45 0.82 -6.26 0.50
N ILE A 46 -0.25 -6.57 1.21
CA ILE A 46 -1.16 -5.57 1.77
C ILE A 46 -0.38 -4.76 2.81
N GLY A 47 -0.24 -3.45 2.56
CA GLY A 47 0.58 -2.59 3.39
C GLY A 47 0.62 -1.16 2.91
N ILE A 48 1.52 -0.37 3.51
CA ILE A 48 1.65 1.06 3.25
C ILE A 48 2.81 1.29 2.28
N LEU A 49 2.53 2.03 1.22
CA LEU A 49 3.54 2.66 0.37
C LEU A 49 3.84 4.05 0.91
N LYS A 50 5.10 4.31 1.21
CA LYS A 50 5.59 5.66 1.53
C LYS A 50 6.28 6.23 0.31
N ILE A 51 5.92 7.46 -0.03
CA ILE A 51 6.43 8.17 -1.19
C ILE A 51 7.07 9.46 -0.69
N ARG A 52 8.34 9.67 -1.03
CA ARG A 52 9.01 10.93 -0.76
C ARG A 52 8.93 11.85 -1.97
N LEU A 53 8.22 12.95 -1.80
CA LEU A 53 7.95 13.92 -2.85
C LEU A 53 9.16 14.81 -3.13
N THR A 54 9.21 15.32 -4.36
CA THR A 54 10.15 16.35 -4.82
C THR A 54 9.36 17.59 -5.26
N PRO A 55 9.83 18.83 -5.04
CA PRO A 55 11.07 19.22 -4.35
C PRO A 55 10.97 19.32 -2.82
N ASN A 56 9.76 19.30 -2.26
CA ASN A 56 9.50 19.68 -0.86
C ASN A 56 9.90 18.65 0.20
N ASP A 57 10.45 17.48 -0.18
CA ASP A 57 10.86 16.39 0.72
C ASP A 57 9.75 15.87 1.67
N GLY A 58 8.49 16.19 1.37
CA GLY A 58 7.33 15.71 2.12
C GLY A 58 7.12 14.21 1.92
N TRP A 59 6.66 13.54 2.97
CA TRP A 59 6.24 12.16 2.92
C TRP A 59 4.74 12.07 2.67
N LEU A 60 4.35 11.24 1.71
CA LEU A 60 2.97 10.85 1.47
C LEU A 60 2.83 9.34 1.71
N THR A 61 1.74 8.94 2.35
CA THR A 61 1.39 7.54 2.57
C THR A 61 0.21 7.13 1.70
N MET A 62 0.26 5.92 1.18
CA MET A 62 -0.81 5.29 0.42
C MET A 62 -1.00 3.85 0.88
N ALA A 63 -2.24 3.46 1.14
CA ALA A 63 -2.59 2.07 1.44
C ALA A 63 -2.66 1.28 0.13
N LEU A 64 -1.98 0.13 0.07
CA LEU A 64 -2.01 -0.79 -1.06
C LEU A 64 -2.67 -2.11 -0.65
N MET A 65 -3.61 -2.61 -1.46
CA MET A 65 -4.32 -3.87 -1.20
C MET A 65 -3.70 -5.06 -1.93
N GLY A 66 -2.37 -5.11 -1.93
CA GLY A 66 -1.56 -6.16 -2.54
C GLY A 66 -1.50 -6.09 -4.07
N GLY A 67 -0.44 -6.65 -4.65
CA GLY A 67 -0.17 -6.57 -6.08
C GLY A 67 1.25 -6.96 -6.48
N PHE A 68 1.78 -6.30 -7.49
CA PHE A 68 3.13 -6.50 -8.03
C PHE A 68 3.82 -5.17 -8.28
N ALA A 69 5.12 -5.12 -8.04
CA ALA A 69 5.97 -3.98 -8.36
C ALA A 69 7.06 -4.41 -9.35
N ARG A 70 7.25 -3.61 -10.40
CA ARG A 70 8.34 -3.71 -11.34
C ARG A 70 9.17 -2.44 -11.24
N ILE A 71 10.45 -2.59 -11.00
CA ILE A 71 11.43 -1.51 -10.89
C ILE A 71 12.46 -1.73 -12.00
N GLY A 72 12.80 -0.70 -12.76
CA GLY A 72 13.89 -0.75 -13.72
C GLY A 72 14.04 0.57 -14.47
N ASN A 73 15.27 0.93 -14.86
CA ASN A 73 15.56 2.16 -15.61
C ASN A 73 14.94 3.43 -15.00
N ASN A 74 14.98 3.57 -13.66
CA ASN A 74 14.34 4.68 -12.92
C ASN A 74 12.83 4.80 -13.12
N GLU A 75 12.19 3.72 -13.56
CA GLU A 75 10.75 3.59 -13.66
C GLU A 75 10.27 2.53 -12.67
N VAL A 76 9.30 2.89 -11.84
CA VAL A 76 8.65 1.99 -10.89
C VAL A 76 7.18 1.92 -11.21
N THR A 77 6.75 0.75 -11.67
CA THR A 77 5.35 0.44 -11.95
C THR A 77 4.82 -0.46 -10.85
N ILE A 78 3.79 -0.01 -10.13
CA ILE A 78 3.10 -0.79 -9.11
C ILE A 78 1.68 -1.10 -9.60
N LEU A 79 1.38 -2.38 -9.79
CA LEU A 79 0.09 -2.91 -10.21
C LEU A 79 -0.60 -3.50 -8.98
N VAL A 80 -1.67 -2.88 -8.50
CA VAL A 80 -2.36 -3.27 -7.26
C VAL A 80 -3.85 -3.48 -7.51
N ASN A 81 -4.47 -4.35 -6.72
CA ASN A 81 -5.91 -4.59 -6.85
C ASN A 81 -6.73 -3.35 -6.47
N ASP A 82 -6.30 -2.67 -5.42
CA ASP A 82 -6.91 -1.45 -4.91
C ASP A 82 -5.84 -0.63 -4.17
N ALA A 83 -5.99 0.70 -4.20
CA ALA A 83 -5.11 1.60 -3.47
C ALA A 83 -5.79 2.94 -3.15
N GLU A 84 -5.47 3.47 -1.98
CA GLU A 84 -6.12 4.64 -1.39
C GLU A 84 -5.07 5.53 -0.75
N LYS A 85 -5.03 6.82 -1.15
CA LYS A 85 -4.14 7.80 -0.54
C LYS A 85 -4.64 8.09 0.88
N ALA A 86 -3.72 8.25 1.84
CA ALA A 86 -4.11 8.51 3.22
C ALA A 86 -5.02 9.74 3.40
N SER A 87 -4.87 10.74 2.53
CA SER A 87 -5.71 11.95 2.54
C SER A 87 -7.15 11.73 2.06
N ASP A 88 -7.41 10.65 1.32
CA ASP A 88 -8.74 10.33 0.78
C ASP A 88 -9.53 9.38 1.72
N ILE A 89 -8.88 8.84 2.76
CA ILE A 89 -9.50 7.89 3.69
C ILE A 89 -10.16 8.66 4.84
N ASP A 90 -11.46 8.42 5.07
CA ASP A 90 -12.16 8.93 6.25
C ASP A 90 -11.72 8.13 7.51
N PRO A 91 -11.13 8.79 8.53
CA PRO A 91 -10.70 8.13 9.76
C PRO A 91 -11.82 7.41 10.50
N GLN A 92 -13.04 7.95 10.50
CA GLN A 92 -14.17 7.34 11.19
C GLN A 92 -14.63 6.08 10.46
N GLU A 93 -14.72 6.15 9.13
CA GLU A 93 -15.09 5.00 8.30
C GLU A 93 -14.05 3.88 8.40
N ALA A 94 -12.76 4.22 8.37
CA ALA A 94 -11.67 3.26 8.51
C ALA A 94 -11.73 2.54 9.86
N GLN A 95 -11.98 3.28 10.95
CA GLN A 95 -12.08 2.70 12.29
C GLN A 95 -13.30 1.79 12.44
N GLN A 96 -14.47 2.22 11.95
CA GLN A 96 -15.68 1.40 11.93
C GLN A 96 -15.48 0.11 11.13
N THR A 97 -14.82 0.21 9.96
CA THR A 97 -14.51 -0.95 9.12
C THR A 97 -13.60 -1.94 9.85
N LEU A 98 -12.62 -1.44 10.61
CA LEU A 98 -11.73 -2.27 11.43
C LEU A 98 -12.52 -3.02 12.52
N GLU A 99 -13.39 -2.33 13.25
CA GLU A 99 -14.21 -2.96 14.30
C GLU A 99 -15.14 -4.04 13.73
N ILE A 100 -15.77 -3.78 12.59
CA ILE A 100 -16.61 -4.76 11.89
C ILE A 100 -15.78 -5.97 11.45
N ALA A 101 -14.58 -5.75 10.88
CA ALA A 101 -13.70 -6.82 10.44
C ALA A 101 -13.22 -7.68 11.62
N GLU A 102 -12.91 -7.08 12.78
CA GLU A 102 -12.55 -7.80 14.00
C GLU A 102 -13.72 -8.62 14.56
N ALA A 103 -14.92 -8.03 14.59
CA ALA A 103 -16.12 -8.74 15.01
C ALA A 103 -16.44 -9.94 14.09
N ASN A 104 -16.26 -9.77 12.78
CA ASN A 104 -16.44 -10.82 11.80
C ASN A 104 -15.41 -11.94 11.96
N LEU A 105 -14.15 -11.61 12.24
CA LEU A 105 -13.12 -12.62 12.53
C LEU A 105 -13.46 -13.46 13.77
N ARG A 106 -14.00 -12.83 14.83
CA ARG A 106 -14.43 -13.54 16.05
C ARG A 106 -15.61 -14.48 15.79
N LYS A 107 -16.49 -14.14 14.85
CA LYS A 107 -17.68 -14.93 14.49
C LYS A 107 -17.40 -15.95 13.38
N ALA A 108 -16.30 -15.83 12.65
CA ALA A 108 -15.99 -16.68 11.51
C ALA A 108 -15.83 -18.15 11.95
N GLN A 109 -16.54 -19.05 11.27
CA GLN A 109 -16.46 -20.49 11.52
C GLN A 109 -16.00 -21.24 10.28
N GLY A 110 -15.06 -22.16 10.47
CA GLY A 110 -14.48 -22.94 9.39
C GLY A 110 -13.35 -22.23 8.62
N LYS A 111 -12.62 -23.01 7.82
CA LYS A 111 -11.36 -22.55 7.18
C LYS A 111 -11.56 -21.41 6.17
N ARG A 112 -12.65 -21.44 5.39
CA ARG A 112 -12.88 -20.42 4.36
C ARG A 112 -13.23 -19.05 4.95
N GLN A 113 -14.20 -19.01 5.87
CA GLN A 113 -14.64 -17.76 6.49
C GLN A 113 -13.52 -17.12 7.31
N THR A 114 -12.69 -17.93 7.98
CA THR A 114 -11.52 -17.41 8.73
C THR A 114 -10.47 -16.81 7.81
N ILE A 115 -10.21 -17.38 6.63
CA ILE A 115 -9.29 -16.80 5.64
C ILE A 115 -9.83 -15.47 5.12
N GLU A 116 -11.11 -15.42 4.71
CA GLU A 116 -11.75 -14.21 4.19
C GLU A 116 -11.79 -13.09 5.26
N ALA A 117 -12.13 -13.44 6.51
CA ALA A 117 -12.15 -12.48 7.62
C ALA A 117 -10.74 -11.97 7.98
N ASN A 118 -9.71 -12.82 7.94
CA ASN A 118 -8.33 -12.39 8.17
C ASN A 118 -7.84 -11.43 7.07
N LEU A 119 -8.20 -11.71 5.81
CA LEU A 119 -7.87 -10.83 4.69
C LEU A 119 -8.55 -9.46 4.85
N ALA A 120 -9.85 -9.44 5.18
CA ALA A 120 -10.59 -8.21 5.43
C ALA A 120 -10.00 -7.41 6.60
N LEU A 121 -9.60 -8.09 7.68
CA LEU A 121 -8.95 -7.46 8.82
C LEU A 121 -7.61 -6.82 8.45
N ARG A 122 -6.77 -7.52 7.69
CA ARG A 122 -5.48 -6.97 7.22
C ARG A 122 -5.68 -5.70 6.39
N ARG A 123 -6.67 -5.69 5.49
CA ARG A 123 -7.00 -4.50 4.67
C ARG A 123 -7.48 -3.35 5.54
N ALA A 124 -8.41 -3.60 6.47
CA ALA A 124 -8.94 -2.57 7.36
C ALA A 124 -7.86 -1.97 8.27
N ARG A 125 -6.97 -2.80 8.82
CA ARG A 125 -5.81 -2.34 9.60
C ARG A 125 -4.89 -1.44 8.79
N THR A 126 -4.56 -1.85 7.57
CA THR A 126 -3.70 -1.07 6.67
C THR A 126 -4.28 0.32 6.36
N ARG A 127 -5.61 0.41 6.17
CA ARG A 127 -6.29 1.70 5.98
C ARG A 127 -6.13 2.62 7.19
N VAL A 128 -6.32 2.10 8.41
CA VAL A 128 -6.16 2.87 9.65
C VAL A 128 -4.70 3.30 9.85
N GLU A 129 -3.74 2.40 9.62
CA GLU A 129 -2.31 2.72 9.75
C GLU A 129 -1.85 3.77 8.72
N ALA A 130 -2.39 3.74 7.50
CA ALA A 130 -2.08 4.72 6.46
C ALA A 130 -2.43 6.16 6.88
N ILE A 131 -3.54 6.35 7.60
CA ILE A 131 -3.99 7.65 8.13
C ILE A 131 -3.08 8.12 9.26
N ASN A 132 -2.73 7.21 10.17
CA ASN A 132 -1.96 7.56 11.36
C ASN A 132 -0.49 7.89 11.07
N GLY A 133 0.03 7.52 9.88
CA GLY A 133 1.41 7.83 9.48
C GLY A 133 2.51 7.15 10.32
N VAL A 134 2.14 6.35 11.31
CA VAL A 134 3.02 5.66 12.26
C VAL A 134 3.13 4.19 11.86
N PRO A 135 4.34 3.62 11.75
CA PRO A 135 4.50 2.20 11.51
C PRO A 135 4.24 1.39 12.79
N SER A 136 3.47 0.31 12.65
CA SER A 136 3.46 -0.87 13.53
C SER A 136 4.76 -1.66 13.39
#